data_AF-A0A5N5DI77-F1
#
_entry.id   AF-A0A5N5DI77-F1
#
_cell.length_a   1.000
_cell.length_b   1.000
_cell.length_c   1.000
_cell.angle_alpha   90.00
_cell.angle_beta   90.00
_cell.angle_gamma   90.00
#
_symmetry.space_group_name_H-M   'P 1'
#
loop_
_entity.id
_entity.type
_entity.pdbx_description
1 polymer ?
#
loop_
_entity_poly.entity_id
_entity_poly.type
_entity_poly.pdbx_seq_one_letter_code
_entity_poly.pdbx_strand_id
1 'polypeptide(L)'
;MVGLYVYIDMIHSYAVPAAHPLPLSGKLASRLASSAGYVHPITGIATGLCLVVARVGRYLRSVVDLHRRDPGLERTLHRSLRDWQPRNPVHHQHARIADAYRILGLIMLHQARRHVTVVDDDDDEDDEPPPLSTLVAQALHIIAADHVTASSTDASSGVYTRGIMLLAVGPEVSPGAGRAVITDAFARLHRLTRVNHFLLAARFVRDTCWPLRDRGVEFTWLDLLVRAGLTCVLI
;
A
#
# COMPACT_ATOMS: atom_id res chain seq x y z
N MET A 1 2.99 17.46 13.14
CA MET A 1 1.60 17.05 13.47
C MET A 1 0.83 16.61 12.22
N VAL A 2 0.67 17.43 11.18
CA VAL A 2 -0.10 17.04 9.97
C VAL A 2 0.48 15.83 9.24
N GLY A 3 1.80 15.74 9.05
CA GLY A 3 2.39 14.59 8.34
C GLY A 3 2.23 13.25 9.07
N LEU A 4 2.24 13.24 10.41
CA LEU A 4 1.96 12.04 11.21
C LEU A 4 0.50 11.60 11.07
N TYR A 5 -0.43 12.55 11.07
CA TYR A 5 -1.84 12.27 10.81
C TYR A 5 -2.02 11.65 9.41
N VAL A 6 -1.41 12.24 8.37
CA VAL A 6 -1.48 11.71 7.00
C VAL A 6 -0.88 10.32 6.91
N TYR A 7 0.22 10.08 7.60
CA TYR A 7 0.85 8.78 7.66
C TYR A 7 -0.06 7.72 8.28
N ILE A 8 -0.62 8.04 9.46
CA ILE A 8 -1.56 7.17 10.18
C ILE A 8 -2.81 6.94 9.33
N ASP A 9 -3.37 7.98 8.71
CA ASP A 9 -4.53 7.85 7.83
C ASP A 9 -4.22 6.92 6.65
N MET A 10 -3.04 7.05 6.05
CA MET A 10 -2.63 6.19 4.94
C MET A 10 -2.51 4.72 5.36
N ILE A 11 -1.76 4.40 6.42
CA ILE A 11 -1.56 3.01 6.85
C ILE A 11 -2.84 2.35 7.38
N HIS A 12 -3.86 3.12 7.79
CA HIS A 12 -5.15 2.59 8.27
C HIS A 12 -6.31 2.82 7.31
N SER A 13 -6.06 3.40 6.14
CA SER A 13 -7.12 3.82 5.21
C SER A 13 -8.03 2.67 4.77
N TYR A 14 -7.51 1.44 4.74
CA TYR A 14 -8.26 0.24 4.37
C TYR A 14 -9.03 -0.39 5.54
N ALA A 15 -8.76 -0.01 6.79
CA ALA A 15 -9.34 -0.65 7.96
C ALA A 15 -10.75 -0.15 8.29
N VAL A 16 -11.08 1.08 7.88
CA VAL A 16 -12.35 1.73 8.19
C VAL A 16 -13.44 1.23 7.24
N PRO A 17 -14.57 0.69 7.73
CA PRO A 17 -15.67 0.28 6.88
C PRO A 17 -16.19 1.38 5.96
N ALA A 18 -16.58 1.02 4.74
CA ALA A 18 -17.09 1.96 3.75
C ALA A 18 -18.41 2.63 4.17
N ALA A 19 -19.18 2.00 5.06
CA ALA A 19 -20.37 2.58 5.66
C ALA A 19 -20.07 3.74 6.62
N HIS A 20 -18.83 3.85 7.10
CA HIS A 20 -18.39 4.86 8.05
C HIS A 20 -17.12 5.57 7.56
N PRO A 21 -17.16 6.21 6.38
CA PRO A 21 -15.96 6.80 5.80
C PRO A 21 -15.45 7.91 6.73
N LEU A 22 -14.20 7.81 7.18
CA LEU A 22 -13.55 8.92 7.87
C LEU A 22 -13.28 10.02 6.84
N PRO A 23 -13.85 11.22 6.97
CA PRO A 23 -13.61 12.29 6.02
C PRO A 23 -12.14 12.71 6.11
N LEU A 24 -11.43 12.64 4.97
CA LEU A 24 -10.24 13.48 4.82
C LEU A 24 -10.73 14.92 4.89
N SER A 25 -10.45 15.59 6.00
CA SER A 25 -10.81 16.99 6.16
C SER A 25 -10.27 17.77 4.96
N GLY A 26 -11.15 18.37 4.15
CA GLY A 26 -10.73 19.19 3.00
C GLY A 26 -9.80 20.34 3.43
N LYS A 27 -9.91 20.77 4.69
CA LYS A 27 -9.01 21.73 5.34
C LYS A 27 -7.59 21.18 5.54
N LEU A 28 -7.42 19.87 5.67
CA LEU A 28 -6.13 19.20 5.83
C LEU A 28 -5.42 19.07 4.47
N ALA A 29 -6.17 18.74 3.42
CA ALA A 29 -5.67 18.75 2.05
C ALA A 29 -5.24 20.17 1.60
N SER A 30 -6.05 21.19 1.90
CA SER A 30 -5.71 22.58 1.59
C SER A 30 -4.52 23.09 2.40
N ARG A 31 -4.41 22.73 3.69
CA ARG A 31 -3.23 23.03 4.52
C ARG A 31 -1.96 22.41 3.97
N LEU A 32 -2.01 21.15 3.54
CA LEU A 32 -0.86 20.47 2.92
C LEU A 32 -0.44 21.10 1.60
N ALA A 33 -1.40 21.53 0.78
CA ALA A 33 -1.14 22.25 -0.46
C ALA A 33 -0.42 23.60 -0.18
N SER A 34 -0.80 24.28 0.91
CA SER A 34 -0.22 25.57 1.33
C SER A 34 1.14 25.47 2.04
N SER A 35 1.46 24.33 2.66
CA SER A 35 2.74 24.11 3.37
C SER A 35 3.87 23.64 2.43
N ALA A 36 4.06 24.33 1.31
CA ALA A 36 4.84 23.89 0.15
C ALA A 36 6.35 23.66 0.38
N GLY A 37 6.88 23.91 1.58
CA GLY A 37 8.29 23.65 1.94
C GLY A 37 8.48 22.70 3.13
N TYR A 38 7.41 22.15 3.71
CA TYR A 38 7.53 21.32 4.91
C TYR A 38 7.85 19.87 4.56
N VAL A 39 9.10 19.47 4.83
CA VAL A 39 9.53 18.05 4.78
C VAL A 39 9.20 17.41 6.12
N HIS A 40 8.23 16.51 6.15
CA HIS A 40 7.85 15.83 7.39
C HIS A 40 8.91 14.77 7.77
N PRO A 41 9.29 14.61 9.06
CA PRO A 41 10.35 13.67 9.43
C PRO A 41 10.08 12.19 9.10
N ILE A 42 8.81 11.78 8.94
CA ILE A 42 8.42 10.38 8.70
C ILE A 42 8.08 10.13 7.23
N THR A 43 7.40 11.07 6.59
CA THR A 43 6.89 10.91 5.22
C THR A 43 7.70 11.72 4.21
N GLY A 44 8.61 12.57 4.68
CA GLY A 44 9.46 13.43 3.88
C GLY A 44 8.67 14.20 2.83
N ILE A 45 9.24 14.21 1.63
CA ILE A 45 8.65 14.73 0.40
C ILE A 45 7.43 13.91 -0.07
N ALA A 46 7.24 12.68 0.41
CA ALA A 46 6.16 11.79 -0.01
C ALA A 46 4.81 12.04 0.71
N THR A 47 4.73 13.07 1.57
CA THR A 47 3.49 13.37 2.32
C THR A 47 2.27 13.56 1.40
N GLY A 48 2.44 14.22 0.26
CA GLY A 48 1.36 14.37 -0.73
C GLY A 48 0.94 13.04 -1.35
N LEU A 49 1.89 12.14 -1.61
CA LEU A 49 1.64 10.81 -2.12
C LEU A 49 0.91 9.93 -1.10
N CYS A 50 1.23 10.06 0.19
CA CYS A 50 0.51 9.35 1.26
C CYS A 50 -0.99 9.67 1.24
N LEU A 51 -1.41 10.90 0.93
CA LEU A 51 -2.84 11.24 0.77
C LEU A 51 -3.48 10.45 -0.38
N VAL A 52 -2.77 10.32 -1.50
CA VAL A 52 -3.26 9.58 -2.68
C VAL A 52 -3.38 8.10 -2.32
N VAL A 53 -2.36 7.51 -1.72
CA VAL A 53 -2.38 6.10 -1.25
C VAL A 53 -3.49 5.87 -0.23
N ALA A 54 -3.73 6.82 0.68
CA ALA A 54 -4.83 6.74 1.62
C ALA A 54 -6.21 6.77 0.93
N ARG A 55 -6.36 7.49 -0.19
CA ARG A 55 -7.60 7.46 -0.99
C ARG A 55 -7.76 6.12 -1.70
N VAL A 56 -6.66 5.56 -2.23
CA VAL A 56 -6.63 4.22 -2.81
C VAL A 56 -7.03 3.15 -1.81
N GLY A 57 -6.52 3.21 -0.57
CA GLY A 57 -6.87 2.24 0.46
C GLY A 57 -8.34 2.26 0.85
N ARG A 58 -8.93 3.45 1.00
CA ARG A 58 -10.38 3.60 1.18
C ARG A 58 -11.17 3.09 -0.02
N TYR A 59 -10.68 3.34 -1.24
CA TYR A 59 -11.32 2.84 -2.45
C TYR A 59 -11.32 1.31 -2.48
N LEU A 60 -10.17 0.66 -2.26
CA LEU A 60 -10.07 -0.81 -2.18
C LEU A 60 -11.03 -1.36 -1.11
N ARG A 61 -11.10 -0.72 0.06
CA ARG A 61 -12.03 -1.07 1.12
C ARG A 61 -13.49 -0.93 0.71
N SER A 62 -13.86 0.13 -0.01
CA SER A 62 -15.21 0.30 -0.55
C SER A 62 -15.56 -0.75 -1.60
N VAL A 63 -14.62 -1.16 -2.44
CA VAL A 63 -14.84 -2.24 -3.40
C VAL A 63 -15.07 -3.56 -2.67
N VAL A 64 -14.29 -3.86 -1.62
CA VAL A 64 -14.48 -5.07 -0.79
C VAL A 64 -15.82 -5.06 -0.06
N ASP A 65 -16.24 -3.92 0.51
CA ASP A 65 -17.50 -3.85 1.27
C ASP A 65 -18.73 -3.83 0.35
N LEU A 66 -18.69 -3.01 -0.70
CA LEU A 66 -19.85 -2.72 -1.53
C LEU A 66 -19.91 -3.57 -2.80
N HIS A 67 -18.85 -4.29 -3.14
CA HIS A 67 -18.72 -5.09 -4.37
C HIS A 67 -19.02 -4.27 -5.63
N ARG A 68 -18.60 -2.99 -5.64
CA ARG A 68 -18.85 -2.03 -6.72
C ARG A 68 -17.57 -1.28 -7.06
N ARG A 69 -17.25 -1.22 -8.35
CA ARG A 69 -16.15 -0.44 -8.91
C ARG A 69 -16.64 0.91 -9.42
N ASP A 70 -15.73 1.87 -9.45
CA ASP A 70 -15.89 3.18 -10.09
C ASP A 70 -14.67 3.41 -11.02
N PRO A 71 -14.79 3.07 -12.31
CA PRO A 71 -13.71 3.25 -13.28
C PRO A 71 -13.21 4.69 -13.40
N GLY A 72 -14.11 5.68 -13.23
CA GLY A 72 -13.73 7.10 -13.28
C GLY A 72 -12.83 7.50 -12.11
N LEU A 73 -13.16 7.01 -10.90
CA LEU A 73 -12.31 7.19 -9.73
C LEU A 73 -10.99 6.40 -9.85
N GLU A 74 -11.02 5.17 -10.39
CA GLU A 74 -9.81 4.38 -10.65
C GLU A 74 -8.84 5.10 -11.58
N ARG A 75 -9.32 5.64 -12.70
CA ARG A 75 -8.51 6.46 -13.63
C ARG A 75 -7.92 7.68 -12.93
N THR A 76 -8.72 8.38 -12.14
CA THR A 76 -8.29 9.56 -11.38
C THR A 76 -7.19 9.23 -10.36
N LEU A 77 -7.35 8.13 -9.62
CA LEU A 77 -6.37 7.66 -8.63
C LEU A 77 -5.09 7.16 -9.31
N HIS A 78 -5.21 6.43 -10.43
CA HIS A 78 -4.07 5.98 -11.22
C HIS A 78 -3.23 7.14 -11.72
N ARG A 79 -3.84 8.13 -12.40
CA ARG A 79 -3.16 9.36 -12.82
C ARG A 79 -2.53 10.11 -11.66
N SER A 80 -3.23 10.21 -10.54
CA SER A 80 -2.69 10.85 -9.32
C SER A 80 -1.44 10.14 -8.77
N LEU A 81 -1.31 8.82 -8.90
CA LEU A 81 -0.12 8.07 -8.50
C LEU A 81 1.02 8.19 -9.52
N ARG A 82 0.68 8.12 -10.82
CA ARG A 82 1.64 8.21 -11.94
C ARG A 82 2.29 9.59 -12.02
N ASP A 83 1.46 10.62 -12.04
CA ASP A 83 1.88 12.00 -12.32
C ASP A 83 2.44 12.69 -11.07
N TRP A 84 2.39 12.02 -9.91
CA TRP A 84 2.96 12.56 -8.68
C TRP A 84 4.47 12.66 -8.79
N GLN A 85 4.97 13.87 -8.62
CA GLN A 85 6.39 14.18 -8.50
C GLN A 85 6.67 14.96 -7.21
N PRO A 86 7.83 14.72 -6.57
CA PRO A 86 8.22 15.50 -5.41
C PRO A 86 8.56 16.93 -5.85
N ARG A 87 8.02 17.92 -5.12
CA ARG A 87 8.28 19.34 -5.40
C ARG A 87 9.74 19.76 -5.17
N ASN A 88 10.52 18.98 -4.41
CA ASN A 88 11.94 19.26 -4.16
C ASN A 88 12.78 17.96 -4.05
N PRO A 89 13.49 17.53 -5.10
CA PRO A 89 14.15 16.23 -5.19
C PRO A 89 15.57 16.22 -4.57
N VAL A 90 15.76 16.66 -3.33
CA VAL A 90 17.11 16.85 -2.75
C VAL A 90 17.74 15.55 -2.20
N HIS A 91 16.96 14.48 -1.98
CA HIS A 91 17.44 13.31 -1.22
C HIS A 91 17.01 11.95 -1.80
N HIS A 92 17.97 11.14 -2.23
CA HIS A 92 17.77 9.80 -2.82
C HIS A 92 17.00 8.82 -1.92
N GLN A 93 17.16 8.87 -0.60
CA GLN A 93 16.45 7.99 0.34
C GLN A 93 14.94 8.27 0.35
N HIS A 94 14.55 9.54 0.24
CA HIS A 94 13.14 9.90 0.18
C HIS A 94 12.49 9.53 -1.17
N ALA A 95 13.27 9.46 -2.25
CA ALA A 95 12.78 8.98 -3.54
C ALA A 95 12.38 7.49 -3.47
N ARG A 96 13.21 6.63 -2.85
CA ARG A 96 12.87 5.21 -2.66
C ARG A 96 11.60 4.99 -1.85
N ILE A 97 11.42 5.76 -0.77
CA ILE A 97 10.20 5.68 0.05
C ILE A 97 8.97 6.14 -0.75
N ALA A 98 9.12 7.20 -1.56
CA ALA A 98 8.05 7.64 -2.45
C ALA A 98 7.70 6.57 -3.50
N ASP A 99 8.69 5.91 -4.09
CA ASP A 99 8.46 4.82 -5.05
C ASP A 99 7.74 3.64 -4.39
N ALA A 100 8.11 3.28 -3.16
CA ALA A 100 7.42 2.24 -2.39
C ALA A 100 5.94 2.58 -2.17
N TYR A 101 5.62 3.83 -1.79
CA TYR A 101 4.23 4.28 -1.65
C TYR A 101 3.48 4.25 -2.98
N ARG A 102 4.13 4.67 -4.07
CA ARG A 102 3.52 4.65 -5.41
C ARG A 102 3.17 3.23 -5.82
N ILE A 103 4.11 2.30 -5.69
CA ILE A 103 3.92 0.89 -6.02
C ILE A 103 2.84 0.27 -5.13
N LEU A 104 2.83 0.56 -3.83
CA LEU A 104 1.76 0.13 -2.93
C LEU A 104 0.38 0.56 -3.43
N GLY A 105 0.22 1.83 -3.78
CA GLY A 105 -1.03 2.35 -4.33
C GLY A 105 -1.43 1.65 -5.63
N LEU A 106 -0.49 1.44 -6.55
CA LEU A 106 -0.77 0.76 -7.82
C LEU A 106 -1.18 -0.70 -7.64
N ILE A 107 -0.52 -1.42 -6.73
CA ILE A 107 -0.88 -2.81 -6.37
C ILE A 107 -2.30 -2.85 -5.80
N MET A 108 -2.63 -1.95 -4.87
CA MET A 108 -3.97 -1.90 -4.26
C MET A 108 -5.06 -1.55 -5.28
N LEU A 109 -4.79 -0.66 -6.25
CA LEU A 109 -5.71 -0.39 -7.35
C LEU A 109 -5.90 -1.62 -8.24
N HIS A 110 -4.83 -2.32 -8.60
CA HIS A 110 -4.94 -3.53 -9.42
C HIS A 110 -5.73 -4.62 -8.69
N GLN A 111 -5.55 -4.76 -7.37
CA GLN A 111 -6.34 -5.65 -6.53
C GLN A 111 -7.83 -5.26 -6.50
N ALA A 112 -8.16 -3.97 -6.46
CA ALA A 112 -9.55 -3.50 -6.53
C ALA A 112 -10.20 -3.87 -7.87
N ARG A 113 -9.45 -3.79 -8.98
CA ARG A 113 -9.95 -4.12 -10.33
C ARG A 113 -10.32 -5.60 -10.50
N ARG A 114 -9.64 -6.49 -9.78
CA ARG A 114 -9.90 -7.94 -9.83
C ARG A 114 -11.21 -8.36 -9.17
N HIS A 115 -11.79 -7.54 -8.29
CA HIS A 115 -12.99 -7.92 -7.53
C HIS A 115 -14.26 -7.97 -8.38
N VAL A 116 -14.35 -7.17 -9.44
CA VAL A 116 -15.54 -7.10 -10.29
C VAL A 116 -15.09 -6.88 -11.73
N THR A 117 -15.45 -7.78 -12.63
CA THR A 117 -15.28 -7.60 -14.07
C THR A 117 -16.28 -6.55 -14.54
N VAL A 118 -15.79 -5.35 -14.82
CA VAL A 118 -16.53 -4.31 -15.54
C VAL A 118 -15.91 -4.23 -16.92
N VAL A 119 -16.74 -4.32 -17.96
CA VAL A 119 -16.32 -4.02 -19.33
C VAL A 119 -16.17 -2.50 -19.38
N ASP A 120 -14.94 -2.01 -19.43
CA ASP A 120 -14.66 -0.60 -19.72
C ASP A 120 -14.62 -0.45 -21.24
N ASP A 121 -15.45 0.45 -21.80
CA ASP A 121 -15.51 0.78 -23.24
C ASP A 121 -14.57 1.95 -23.63
N ASP A 122 -13.83 2.52 -22.67
CA ASP A 122 -12.90 3.64 -22.89
C ASP A 122 -11.44 3.12 -22.95
N ASP A 123 -11.00 2.70 -24.14
CA ASP A 123 -9.60 2.34 -24.46
C ASP A 123 -8.74 3.62 -24.68
N ASP A 124 -8.34 4.28 -23.60
CA ASP A 124 -7.19 5.20 -23.64
C ASP A 124 -5.89 4.38 -23.42
N GLU A 125 -5.28 3.89 -24.51
CA GLU A 125 -4.06 3.03 -24.50
C GLU A 125 -2.88 3.63 -23.70
N ASP A 126 -2.79 4.97 -23.58
CA ASP A 126 -1.70 5.67 -22.88
C ASP A 126 -1.82 5.66 -21.33
N ASP A 127 -2.95 5.21 -20.78
CA ASP A 127 -3.22 5.20 -19.33
C ASP A 127 -3.28 3.78 -18.74
N GLU A 128 -2.86 2.75 -19.50
CA GLU A 128 -2.83 1.37 -19.00
C GLU A 128 -1.80 1.21 -17.86
N PRO A 129 -2.21 0.72 -16.68
CA PRO A 129 -1.27 0.49 -15.59
C PRO A 129 -0.29 -0.63 -15.94
N PRO A 130 0.94 -0.60 -15.38
CA PRO A 130 1.85 -1.71 -15.52
C PRO A 130 1.23 -3.02 -15.00
N PRO A 131 1.59 -4.19 -15.60
CA PRO A 131 1.12 -5.48 -15.13
C PRO A 131 1.45 -5.71 -13.65
N LEU A 132 0.56 -6.38 -12.91
CA LEU A 132 0.78 -6.62 -11.47
C LEU A 132 2.07 -7.39 -11.20
N SER A 133 2.45 -8.33 -12.06
CA SER A 133 3.71 -9.10 -11.93
C SER A 133 4.93 -8.17 -11.90
N THR A 134 4.94 -7.13 -12.73
CA THR A 134 5.98 -6.10 -12.76
C THR A 134 5.99 -5.29 -11.46
N LEU A 135 4.83 -4.86 -10.98
CA LEU A 135 4.70 -4.12 -9.72
C LEU A 135 5.15 -4.95 -8.52
N VAL A 136 4.79 -6.23 -8.47
CA VAL A 136 5.21 -7.17 -7.42
C VAL A 136 6.72 -7.42 -7.46
N ALA A 137 7.30 -7.55 -8.65
CA ALA A 137 8.75 -7.69 -8.78
C ALA A 137 9.50 -6.43 -8.29
N GLN A 138 9.02 -5.23 -8.66
CA GLN A 138 9.56 -3.95 -8.17
C GLN A 138 9.42 -3.83 -6.64
N ALA A 139 8.27 -4.20 -6.10
CA ALA A 139 8.03 -4.25 -4.66
C ALA A 139 9.03 -5.16 -3.94
N LEU A 140 9.22 -6.39 -4.43
CA LEU A 140 10.18 -7.34 -3.88
C LEU A 140 11.60 -6.81 -3.95
N HIS A 141 11.99 -6.14 -5.04
CA HIS A 141 13.29 -5.50 -5.15
C HIS A 141 13.50 -4.42 -4.07
N ILE A 142 12.51 -3.57 -3.84
CA ILE A 142 12.56 -2.55 -2.77
C ILE A 142 12.66 -3.21 -1.39
N ILE A 143 11.84 -4.23 -1.11
CA ILE A 143 11.83 -4.97 0.15
C ILE A 143 13.20 -5.64 0.41
N ALA A 144 13.81 -6.21 -0.63
CA ALA A 144 15.12 -6.85 -0.55
C ALA A 144 16.26 -5.84 -0.40
N ALA A 145 16.24 -4.71 -1.14
CA ALA A 145 17.25 -3.65 -1.00
C ALA A 145 17.25 -3.03 0.42
N ASP A 146 16.07 -2.95 1.03
CA ASP A 146 15.90 -2.53 2.43
C ASP A 146 16.47 -3.54 3.45
N HIS A 147 16.58 -4.83 3.10
CA HIS A 147 17.27 -5.81 3.96
C HIS A 147 18.76 -5.53 4.07
N VAL A 148 19.37 -5.12 2.97
CA VAL A 148 20.83 -4.91 2.88
C VAL A 148 21.24 -3.60 3.54
N THR A 149 20.40 -2.57 3.47
CA THR A 149 20.77 -1.20 3.87
C THR A 149 20.45 -0.85 5.32
N ALA A 150 19.50 -1.52 5.97
CA ALA A 150 19.06 -1.15 7.31
C ALA A 150 19.91 -1.73 8.45
N SER A 151 21.22 -1.92 8.20
CA SER A 151 22.25 -2.12 9.23
C SER A 151 22.73 -0.80 9.84
N SER A 152 22.33 0.34 9.27
CA SER A 152 22.59 1.68 9.80
C SER A 152 21.37 2.26 10.52
N THR A 153 21.64 3.08 11.53
CA THR A 153 20.80 3.55 12.63
C THR A 153 19.56 4.41 12.26
N ASP A 154 19.20 4.55 10.98
CA ASP A 154 18.08 5.37 10.49
C ASP A 154 16.74 4.61 10.44
N ALA A 155 16.48 3.81 11.47
CA ALA A 155 15.36 2.85 11.49
C ALA A 155 13.95 3.47 11.62
N SER A 156 13.80 4.80 11.75
CA SER A 156 12.54 5.39 12.22
C SER A 156 11.53 5.77 11.14
N SER A 157 11.93 6.04 9.88
CA SER A 157 11.04 6.72 8.91
C SER A 157 10.20 5.79 8.00
N GLY A 158 10.38 4.46 8.02
CA GLY A 158 9.79 3.57 7.00
C GLY A 158 9.13 2.29 7.50
N VAL A 159 9.07 2.08 8.82
CA VAL A 159 8.76 0.76 9.39
C VAL A 159 7.30 0.33 9.16
N TYR A 160 6.31 1.20 9.35
CA TYR A 160 4.91 0.79 9.18
C TYR A 160 4.47 0.77 7.71
N THR A 161 5.12 1.55 6.84
CA THR A 161 4.96 1.43 5.38
C THR A 161 5.32 0.04 4.90
N ARG A 162 6.38 -0.53 5.46
CA ARG A 162 6.81 -1.90 5.15
C ARG A 162 5.75 -2.92 5.58
N GLY A 163 5.09 -2.72 6.72
CA GLY A 163 4.04 -3.62 7.20
C GLY A 163 2.92 -3.80 6.19
N ILE A 164 2.29 -2.70 5.78
CA ILE A 164 1.22 -2.73 4.79
C ILE A 164 1.72 -3.16 3.40
N MET A 165 2.94 -2.77 3.02
CA MET A 165 3.54 -3.22 1.77
C MET A 165 3.68 -4.73 1.71
N LEU A 166 4.18 -5.36 2.78
CA LEU A 166 4.30 -6.82 2.85
C LEU A 166 2.94 -7.52 2.84
N LEU A 167 1.93 -6.92 3.47
CA LEU A 167 0.57 -7.46 3.50
C LEU A 167 -0.12 -7.37 2.13
N ALA A 168 0.11 -6.28 1.39
CA ALA A 168 -0.46 -6.09 0.06
C ALA A 168 0.27 -6.91 -1.01
N VAL A 169 1.60 -7.00 -0.93
CA VAL A 169 2.46 -7.68 -1.92
C VAL A 169 2.53 -9.18 -1.66
N GLY A 170 2.68 -9.60 -0.40
CA GLY A 170 2.95 -10.99 -0.02
C GLY A 170 1.99 -12.03 -0.61
N PRO A 171 0.67 -11.77 -0.61
CA PRO A 171 -0.34 -12.64 -1.22
C PRO A 171 -0.25 -12.78 -2.74
N GLU A 172 0.43 -11.86 -3.41
CA GLU A 172 0.62 -11.85 -4.88
C GLU A 172 1.91 -12.57 -5.31
N VAL A 173 2.73 -13.02 -4.35
CA VAL A 173 4.02 -13.64 -4.65
C VAL A 173 3.87 -15.12 -4.99
N SER A 174 4.29 -15.46 -6.22
CA SER A 174 4.37 -16.84 -6.70
C SER A 174 5.30 -17.72 -5.84
N PRO A 175 5.10 -19.04 -5.82
CA PRO A 175 6.00 -19.96 -5.14
C PRO A 175 7.47 -19.77 -5.53
N GLY A 176 8.38 -19.85 -4.55
CA GLY A 176 9.82 -19.74 -4.76
C GLY A 176 10.48 -18.68 -3.89
N ALA A 177 11.60 -18.12 -4.37
CA ALA A 177 12.47 -17.24 -3.59
C ALA A 177 11.77 -15.97 -3.06
N GLY A 178 10.77 -15.44 -3.79
CA GLY A 178 10.02 -14.26 -3.34
C GLY A 178 9.28 -14.48 -2.01
N ARG A 179 8.76 -15.69 -1.76
CA ARG A 179 8.07 -16.01 -0.49
C ARG A 179 9.02 -16.01 0.70
N ALA A 180 10.28 -16.41 0.50
CA ALA A 180 11.32 -16.30 1.50
C ALA A 180 11.61 -14.83 1.84
N VAL A 181 11.73 -13.97 0.82
CA VAL A 181 11.92 -12.51 1.02
C VAL A 181 10.79 -11.91 1.87
N ILE A 182 9.53 -12.26 1.59
CA ILE A 182 8.38 -11.77 2.39
C ILE A 182 8.43 -12.28 3.83
N THR A 183 8.74 -13.56 4.03
CA THR A 183 8.81 -14.18 5.36
C THR A 183 9.91 -13.54 6.20
N ASP A 184 11.10 -13.37 5.62
CA ASP A 184 12.24 -12.74 6.28
C ASP A 184 11.97 -11.28 6.61
N ALA A 185 11.28 -10.57 5.70
CA ALA A 185 10.88 -9.18 5.91
C ALA A 185 9.94 -9.01 7.11
N PHE A 186 8.91 -9.85 7.24
CA PHE A 186 8.03 -9.81 8.41
C PHE A 186 8.77 -10.15 9.70
N ALA A 187 9.60 -11.19 9.69
CA ALA A 187 10.41 -11.56 10.86
C ALA A 187 11.35 -10.43 11.28
N ARG A 188 11.94 -9.72 10.30
CA ARG A 188 12.79 -8.57 10.53
C ARG A 188 12.01 -7.39 11.11
N LEU A 189 10.84 -7.06 10.57
CA LEU A 189 9.98 -6.01 11.13
C LEU A 189 9.60 -6.32 12.58
N HIS A 190 9.26 -7.57 12.89
CA HIS A 190 9.00 -7.99 14.26
C HIS A 190 10.24 -7.82 15.15
N ARG A 191 11.44 -8.22 14.70
CA ARG A 191 12.68 -8.03 15.48
C ARG A 191 12.97 -6.55 15.77
N LEU A 192 12.70 -5.67 14.81
CA LEU A 192 12.96 -4.23 14.92
C LEU A 192 11.92 -3.51 15.81
N THR A 193 10.65 -3.89 15.73
CA THR A 193 9.54 -3.18 16.40
C THR A 193 9.05 -3.85 17.66
N ARG A 194 9.32 -5.16 17.81
CA ARG A 194 8.71 -6.05 18.80
C ARG A 194 7.18 -6.14 18.72
N VAL A 195 6.57 -5.69 17.61
CA VAL A 195 5.12 -5.77 17.40
C VAL A 195 4.74 -7.16 16.91
N ASN A 196 3.86 -7.85 17.64
CA ASN A 196 3.44 -9.22 17.33
C ASN A 196 2.52 -9.29 16.09
N HIS A 197 1.84 -8.20 15.73
CA HIS A 197 0.96 -8.16 14.55
C HIS A 197 1.69 -8.51 13.25
N PHE A 198 3.00 -8.24 13.14
CA PHE A 198 3.79 -8.66 11.96
C PHE A 198 3.96 -10.18 11.85
N LEU A 199 4.02 -10.90 12.98
CA LEU A 199 4.04 -12.38 12.96
C LEU A 199 2.66 -12.94 12.59
N LEU A 200 1.59 -12.30 13.06
CA LEU A 200 0.22 -12.68 12.67
C LEU A 200 -0.02 -12.42 11.19
N ALA A 201 0.41 -11.28 10.66
CA ALA A 201 0.34 -10.96 9.23
C ALA A 201 1.15 -11.96 8.39
N ALA A 202 2.36 -12.33 8.82
CA ALA A 202 3.16 -13.36 8.16
C ALA A 202 2.45 -14.71 8.10
N ARG A 203 1.84 -15.14 9.22
CA ARG A 203 1.05 -16.37 9.30
C ARG A 203 -0.16 -16.30 8.39
N PHE A 204 -0.89 -15.18 8.39
CA PHE A 204 -2.03 -14.98 7.50
C PHE A 204 -1.64 -15.11 6.02
N VAL A 205 -0.56 -14.44 5.60
CA VAL A 205 -0.06 -14.56 4.22
C VAL A 205 0.34 -16.01 3.89
N ARG A 206 1.08 -16.66 4.78
CA ARG A 206 1.62 -18.00 4.54
C ARG A 206 0.57 -19.11 4.60
N ASP A 207 -0.28 -19.08 5.62
CA ASP A 207 -1.17 -20.18 5.98
C ASP A 207 -2.58 -19.99 5.37
N THR A 208 -2.95 -18.77 4.98
CA THR A 208 -4.25 -18.46 4.35
C THR A 208 -4.10 -18.06 2.88
N CYS A 209 -3.29 -17.05 2.57
CA CYS A 209 -3.25 -16.49 1.21
C CYS A 209 -2.55 -17.43 0.21
N TRP A 210 -1.35 -17.93 0.54
CA TRP A 210 -0.58 -18.75 -0.40
C TRP A 210 -1.28 -20.05 -0.81
N PRO A 211 -1.88 -20.85 0.09
CA PRO A 211 -2.58 -22.07 -0.32
C PRO A 211 -3.77 -21.80 -1.23
N LEU A 212 -4.49 -20.69 -1.02
CA LEU A 212 -5.59 -20.28 -1.91
C LEU A 212 -5.07 -19.87 -3.28
N ARG A 213 -3.97 -19.09 -3.31
CA ARG A 213 -3.36 -18.64 -4.57
C ARG A 213 -2.78 -19.79 -5.37
N ASP A 214 -2.15 -20.76 -4.71
CA ASP A 214 -1.57 -21.96 -5.34
C ASP A 214 -2.65 -22.87 -5.95
N ARG A 215 -3.90 -22.76 -5.49
CA ARG A 215 -5.08 -23.43 -6.06
C ARG A 215 -5.76 -22.62 -7.17
N GLY A 216 -5.22 -21.46 -7.53
CA GLY A 216 -5.80 -20.57 -8.53
C GLY A 216 -7.03 -19.80 -8.05
N VAL A 217 -7.28 -19.73 -6.74
CA VAL A 217 -8.40 -18.94 -6.22
C VAL A 217 -8.07 -17.45 -6.34
N GLU A 218 -8.97 -16.70 -6.96
CA GLU A 218 -8.87 -15.24 -7.01
C GLU A 218 -9.43 -14.62 -5.74
N PHE A 219 -8.63 -13.75 -5.13
CA PHE A 219 -8.99 -12.98 -3.95
C PHE A 219 -8.10 -11.74 -3.85
N THR A 220 -8.50 -10.83 -2.97
CA THR A 220 -7.61 -9.77 -2.45
C THR A 220 -7.30 -10.07 -0.99
N TRP A 221 -6.13 -9.66 -0.53
CA TRP A 221 -5.75 -9.81 0.87
C TRP A 221 -6.75 -9.13 1.82
N LEU A 222 -7.30 -7.98 1.41
CA LEU A 222 -8.25 -7.23 2.23
C LEU A 222 -9.57 -7.98 2.37
N ASP A 223 -10.10 -8.57 1.30
CA ASP A 223 -11.31 -9.39 1.36
C ASP A 223 -11.18 -10.55 2.37
N LEU A 224 -10.06 -11.26 2.33
CA LEU A 224 -9.79 -12.34 3.29
C LEU A 224 -9.66 -11.83 4.74
N LEU A 225 -9.00 -10.69 4.95
CA LEU A 225 -8.90 -10.10 6.30
C LEU A 225 -10.24 -9.68 6.87
N VAL A 226 -11.11 -9.14 6.03
CA VAL A 226 -12.43 -8.67 6.41
C VAL A 226 -13.32 -9.84 6.79
N ARG A 227 -13.32 -10.90 5.97
CA ARG A 227 -14.04 -12.14 6.27
C ARG A 227 -13.56 -12.81 7.55
N ALA A 228 -12.26 -12.71 7.84
CA ALA A 228 -11.66 -13.24 9.07
C ALA A 228 -11.85 -12.33 10.30
N GLY A 229 -12.41 -11.13 10.16
CA GLY A 229 -12.52 -10.15 11.26
C GLY A 229 -11.17 -9.61 11.75
N LEU A 230 -10.11 -9.69 10.93
CA LEU A 230 -8.73 -9.37 11.31
C LEU A 230 -8.33 -7.92 10.97
N THR A 231 -9.22 -7.13 10.38
CA THR A 231 -8.91 -5.75 9.95
C THR A 231 -8.43 -4.86 11.08
N CYS A 232 -8.89 -5.07 12.32
CA CYS A 232 -8.44 -4.31 13.50
C CYS A 232 -7.27 -4.98 14.25
N VAL A 233 -6.98 -6.25 13.97
CA VAL A 233 -5.99 -7.07 14.69
C VAL A 233 -4.61 -7.00 14.05
N LEU A 234 -4.53 -6.69 12.75
CA LEU A 234 -3.26 -6.52 12.04
C LEU A 234 -2.83 -5.05 11.88
N ILE A 235 -3.46 -4.17 12.68
CA ILE A 235 -3.15 -2.74 12.80
C ILE A 235 -2.02 -2.52 13.81
#